data_AF-A0A519Z931-F1
#
_entry.id   AF-A0A519Z931-F1
#
_cell.length_a   1.000
_cell.length_b   1.000
_cell.length_c   1.000
_cell.angle_alpha   90.00
_cell.angle_beta   90.00
_cell.angle_gamma   90.00
#
_symmetry.space_group_name_H-M   'P 1'
#
loop_
_entity.id
_entity.type
_entity.pdbx_description
1 polymer ?
#
loop_
_entity_poly.entity_id
_entity_poly.type
_entity_poly.pdbx_seq_one_letter_code
_entity_poly.pdbx_strand_id
1 'polypeptide(L)'
;LKGDSVLAVNARAQGAASELLGFVQRSPLNAMTSEVLARARIGGTAHGNFSIRLPLHDAGATQVGGTVQFDGNDVQISPESPSLGRASGTLAFSEKGFTVRAAQARLLGGEVRFEGGMQPDAEGVTTVQFRGQGEARAEGLHDAGLGAVSRLFQNATGSTSYTLQLGFKGGQPEVQVTSNLQGMALNLPAPLAKTAEASVPLRYENRVLDIVGGAARTDQLVLQMGTALAPVLAVQYERDLSGAEPRVLRGGIAVGLRVDETPMPADGVGANVQLDRLDVDAWERVFKAATGVEVRGSAPPRAAAASNLGYLPTTLAVRASQLTVDGRTFNRVVVGGSREGTQWRANIDADELNG
;
A
#
# COMPACT_ATOMS: atom_id res chain seq x y z
N LEU A 1 29.42 52.34 13.38
CA LEU A 1 28.37 51.73 12.52
C LEU A 1 28.83 50.31 12.19
N LYS A 2 28.43 49.30 12.97
CA LYS A 2 28.59 47.89 12.58
C LYS A 2 27.50 47.62 11.54
N GLY A 3 27.88 47.50 10.28
CA GLY A 3 26.92 47.17 9.22
C GLY A 3 26.59 45.70 9.29
N ASP A 4 25.33 45.36 9.59
CA ASP A 4 24.81 44.00 9.52
C ASP A 4 24.91 43.51 8.07
N SER A 5 26.05 42.90 7.75
CA SER A 5 26.35 42.45 6.40
C SER A 5 25.56 41.18 6.15
N VAL A 6 24.64 41.22 5.18
CA VAL A 6 23.80 40.10 4.78
C VAL A 6 24.14 39.72 3.35
N LEU A 7 24.45 38.44 3.12
CA LEU A 7 24.54 37.87 1.78
C LEU A 7 23.12 37.45 1.34
N ALA A 8 22.63 38.06 0.27
CA ALA A 8 21.38 37.68 -0.37
C ALA A 8 21.67 37.05 -1.74
N VAL A 9 21.23 35.81 -1.94
CA VAL A 9 21.34 35.09 -3.22
C VAL A 9 19.95 34.81 -3.72
N ASN A 10 19.66 35.18 -4.97
CA ASN A 10 18.44 34.77 -5.67
C ASN A 10 18.85 34.04 -6.94
N ALA A 11 18.33 32.83 -7.12
CA ALA A 11 18.59 32.01 -8.29
C ALA A 11 17.27 31.56 -8.90
N ARG A 12 17.24 31.48 -10.24
CA ARG A 12 16.18 30.82 -11.00
C ARG A 12 16.82 29.70 -11.80
N ALA A 13 16.20 28.53 -11.76
CA ALA A 13 16.65 27.35 -12.48
C ALA A 13 15.50 26.84 -13.35
N GLN A 14 15.82 26.55 -14.61
CA GLN A 14 14.92 25.88 -15.53
C GLN A 14 15.73 24.85 -16.29
N GLY A 15 15.24 23.62 -16.35
CA GLY A 15 15.95 22.55 -17.03
C GLY A 15 15.30 21.19 -16.81
N ALA A 16 16.04 20.14 -17.18
CA ALA A 16 15.62 18.77 -16.93
C ALA A 16 15.44 18.55 -15.42
N ALA A 17 14.26 18.04 -15.03
CA ALA A 17 13.93 17.82 -13.62
C ALA A 17 14.89 16.81 -12.97
N SER A 18 15.39 15.84 -13.74
CA SER A 18 16.38 14.84 -13.30
C SER A 18 17.72 15.46 -12.90
N GLU A 19 18.19 16.48 -13.62
CA GLU A 19 19.44 17.19 -13.30
C GLU A 19 19.30 18.02 -12.04
N LEU A 20 18.16 18.72 -11.89
CA LEU A 20 17.84 19.48 -10.68
C LEU A 20 17.72 18.58 -9.45
N LEU A 21 17.04 17.43 -9.59
CA LEU A 21 16.96 16.44 -8.52
C LEU A 21 18.35 15.89 -8.17
N GLY A 22 19.18 15.60 -9.17
CA GLY A 22 20.56 15.14 -8.95
C GLY A 22 21.42 16.16 -8.21
N PHE A 23 21.22 17.47 -8.45
CA PHE A 23 21.88 18.52 -7.68
C PHE A 23 21.43 18.52 -6.22
N VAL A 24 20.12 18.43 -5.96
CA VAL A 24 19.56 18.36 -4.60
C VAL A 24 20.10 17.14 -3.85
N GLN A 25 20.09 15.96 -4.48
CA GLN A 25 20.57 14.69 -3.92
C GLN A 25 22.05 14.74 -3.49
N ARG A 26 22.88 15.54 -4.17
CA ARG A 26 24.31 15.73 -3.84
C ARG A 26 24.58 16.90 -2.90
N SER A 27 23.55 17.66 -2.54
CA SER A 27 23.67 18.84 -1.68
C SER A 27 23.33 18.50 -0.21
N PRO A 28 23.77 19.34 0.76
CA PRO A 28 23.34 19.21 2.16
C PRO A 28 21.81 19.29 2.36
N LEU A 29 21.06 19.82 1.37
CA LEU A 29 19.59 19.87 1.43
C LEU A 29 18.95 18.48 1.44
N ASN A 30 19.62 17.44 0.91
CA ASN A 30 19.08 16.08 0.90
C ASN A 30 18.89 15.54 2.34
N ALA A 31 19.80 15.87 3.26
CA ALA A 31 19.72 15.48 4.67
C ALA A 31 18.49 16.08 5.37
N MET A 32 18.04 17.27 4.93
CA MET A 32 16.82 17.90 5.45
C MET A 32 15.55 17.18 4.99
N THR A 33 15.63 16.34 3.95
CA THR A 33 14.49 15.57 3.42
C THR A 33 14.45 14.12 3.93
N SER A 34 15.19 13.82 5.00
CA SER A 34 15.33 12.46 5.55
C SER A 34 15.75 11.43 4.49
N GLU A 35 16.53 11.86 3.49
CA GLU A 35 16.98 11.05 2.34
C GLU A 35 15.84 10.44 1.49
N VAL A 36 14.58 10.86 1.67
CA VAL A 36 13.44 10.36 0.89
C VAL A 36 13.65 10.61 -0.60
N LEU A 37 14.29 11.73 -0.95
CA LEU A 37 14.61 12.09 -2.33
C LEU A 37 15.80 11.32 -2.91
N ALA A 38 16.57 10.58 -2.11
CA ALA A 38 17.77 9.88 -2.57
C ALA A 38 17.46 8.77 -3.60
N ARG A 39 16.27 8.17 -3.52
CA ARG A 39 15.82 7.08 -4.42
C ARG A 39 14.79 7.55 -5.46
N ALA A 40 14.37 8.81 -5.38
CA ALA A 40 13.38 9.38 -6.27
C ALA A 40 13.94 9.54 -7.70
N ARG A 41 13.05 9.36 -8.68
CA ARG A 41 13.28 9.64 -10.08
C ARG A 41 12.20 10.59 -10.57
N ILE A 42 12.60 11.57 -11.37
CA ILE A 42 11.71 12.53 -11.99
C ILE A 42 12.11 12.75 -13.44
N GLY A 43 11.14 12.69 -14.34
CA GLY A 43 11.26 13.04 -15.75
C GLY A 43 10.66 14.41 -16.06
N GLY A 44 10.86 14.89 -17.28
CA GLY A 44 10.31 16.17 -17.76
C GLY A 44 11.12 17.40 -17.37
N THR A 45 10.50 18.57 -17.49
CA THR A 45 11.10 19.87 -17.18
C THR A 45 10.59 20.36 -15.83
N ALA A 46 11.42 21.06 -15.06
CA ALA A 46 10.99 21.72 -13.83
C ALA A 46 11.50 23.15 -13.77
N HIS A 47 10.73 24.01 -13.11
CA HIS A 47 11.05 25.41 -12.91
C HIS A 47 11.20 25.66 -11.41
N GLY A 48 12.37 26.14 -11.00
CA GLY A 48 12.71 26.39 -9.62
C GLY A 48 13.11 27.84 -9.39
N ASN A 49 12.60 28.44 -8.31
CA ASN A 49 13.10 29.69 -7.77
C ASN A 49 13.66 29.45 -6.38
N PHE A 50 14.80 30.05 -6.08
CA PHE A 50 15.53 29.84 -4.85
C PHE A 50 16.09 31.14 -4.30
N SER A 51 16.02 31.31 -2.99
CA SER A 51 16.55 32.46 -2.27
C SER A 51 17.26 32.03 -0.99
N ILE A 52 18.42 32.63 -0.73
CA ILE A 52 19.16 32.53 0.54
C ILE A 52 19.34 33.93 1.09
N ARG A 53 19.14 34.10 2.40
CA ARG A 53 19.65 35.23 3.17
C ARG A 53 20.53 34.71 4.29
N LEU A 54 21.82 35.03 4.24
CA LEU A 54 22.82 34.63 5.22
C LEU A 54 23.38 35.89 5.90
N PRO A 55 23.01 36.15 7.17
CA PRO A 55 23.69 37.17 7.98
C PRO A 55 25.12 36.72 8.25
N LEU A 56 26.12 37.51 7.83
CA LEU A 56 27.53 37.12 7.95
C LEU A 56 28.04 37.09 9.40
N HIS A 57 27.32 37.75 10.32
CA HIS A 57 27.62 37.76 11.74
C HIS A 57 26.89 36.67 12.54
N ASP A 58 25.88 36.04 11.95
CA ASP A 58 25.10 34.96 12.56
C ASP A 58 24.67 33.97 11.46
N ALA A 59 25.55 33.02 11.17
CA ALA A 59 25.25 31.96 10.22
C ALA A 59 24.09 31.06 10.66
N GLY A 60 23.75 31.03 11.97
CA GLY A 60 22.59 30.32 12.50
C GLY A 60 21.26 30.96 12.11
N ALA A 61 21.26 32.26 11.78
CA ALA A 61 20.09 33.00 11.31
C ALA A 61 19.92 32.95 9.78
N THR A 62 20.51 31.95 9.11
CA THR A 62 20.34 31.75 7.66
C THR A 62 18.89 31.41 7.33
N GLN A 63 18.32 32.13 6.37
CA GLN A 63 16.98 31.86 5.83
C GLN A 63 17.13 31.29 4.42
N VAL A 64 16.37 30.22 4.16
CA VAL A 64 16.34 29.57 2.85
C VAL A 64 14.88 29.49 2.43
N GLY A 65 14.58 29.80 1.18
CA GLY A 65 13.22 29.71 0.67
C GLY A 65 13.20 29.51 -0.83
N GLY A 66 12.25 28.72 -1.32
CA GLY A 66 12.10 28.50 -2.74
C GLY A 66 10.78 27.85 -3.13
N THR A 67 10.55 27.81 -4.43
CA THR A 67 9.41 27.14 -5.05
C THR A 67 9.89 26.33 -6.24
N VAL A 68 9.33 25.13 -6.41
CA VAL A 68 9.53 24.26 -7.56
C VAL A 68 8.16 23.97 -8.14
N GLN A 69 7.99 24.29 -9.42
CA GLN A 69 6.78 23.99 -10.16
C GLN A 69 7.02 22.78 -11.06
N PHE A 70 6.09 21.82 -10.96
CA PHE A 70 5.98 20.65 -11.82
C PHE A 70 4.87 20.89 -12.83
N ASP A 71 5.11 20.51 -14.07
CA ASP A 71 4.17 20.65 -15.18
C ASP A 71 4.25 19.39 -16.06
N GLY A 72 3.41 18.41 -15.75
CA GLY A 72 3.34 17.16 -16.50
C GLY A 72 4.53 16.21 -16.30
N ASN A 73 5.19 16.24 -15.15
CA ASN A 73 6.36 15.39 -14.86
C ASN A 73 5.97 13.95 -14.52
N ASP A 74 6.75 12.97 -14.96
CA ASP A 74 6.62 11.60 -14.47
C ASP A 74 7.51 11.42 -13.23
N VAL A 75 6.91 11.05 -12.10
CA VAL A 75 7.59 10.95 -10.80
C VAL A 75 7.47 9.53 -10.26
N GLN A 76 8.58 8.97 -9.79
CA GLN A 76 8.60 7.72 -9.03
C GLN A 76 9.45 7.91 -7.78
N ILE A 77 8.86 7.75 -6.60
CA ILE A 77 9.55 8.05 -5.32
C ILE A 77 10.52 6.93 -4.94
N SER A 78 10.11 5.69 -5.11
CA SER A 78 10.94 4.50 -4.92
C SER A 78 10.58 3.40 -5.94
N PRO A 79 11.47 2.43 -6.19
CA PRO A 79 11.22 1.34 -7.12
C PRO A 79 9.94 0.53 -6.82
N GLU A 80 9.60 0.38 -5.55
CA GLU A 80 8.42 -0.31 -5.03
C GLU A 80 7.15 0.55 -5.02
N SER A 81 7.28 1.87 -5.25
CA SER A 81 6.13 2.78 -5.34
C SER A 81 5.58 2.86 -6.77
N PRO A 82 4.24 2.96 -6.93
CA PRO A 82 3.64 3.25 -8.23
C PRO A 82 4.15 4.59 -8.80
N SER A 83 4.23 4.68 -10.12
CA SER A 83 4.58 5.93 -10.79
C SER A 83 3.40 6.92 -10.76
N LEU A 84 3.74 8.19 -10.57
CA LEU A 84 2.84 9.34 -10.70
C LEU A 84 3.07 9.95 -12.08
N GLY A 85 2.17 9.68 -13.01
CA GLY A 85 2.27 10.18 -14.37
C GLY A 85 1.73 11.60 -14.50
N ARG A 86 2.36 12.44 -15.33
CA ARG A 86 1.92 13.84 -15.59
C ARG A 86 1.66 14.66 -14.31
N ALA A 87 2.48 14.46 -13.28
CA ALA A 87 2.42 15.19 -12.04
C ALA A 87 2.61 16.69 -12.27
N SER A 88 1.70 17.49 -11.74
CA SER A 88 1.71 18.95 -11.82
C SER A 88 1.38 19.52 -10.45
N GLY A 89 1.98 20.65 -10.08
CA GLY A 89 1.76 21.26 -8.77
C GLY A 89 2.90 22.17 -8.37
N THR A 90 2.78 22.77 -7.18
CA THR A 90 3.83 23.63 -6.63
C THR A 90 4.32 23.07 -5.30
N LEU A 91 5.62 22.83 -5.22
CA LEU A 91 6.34 22.54 -3.98
C LEU A 91 7.01 23.83 -3.51
N ALA A 92 6.64 24.31 -2.33
CA ALA A 92 7.35 25.38 -1.65
C ALA A 92 8.19 24.79 -0.52
N PHE A 93 9.42 25.25 -0.36
CA PHE A 93 10.30 24.80 0.70
C PHE A 93 10.96 25.99 1.41
N SER A 94 11.34 25.78 2.66
CA SER A 94 12.13 26.70 3.45
C SER A 94 13.13 25.96 4.35
N GLU A 95 13.85 26.70 5.20
CA GLU A 95 14.71 26.13 6.23
C GLU A 95 13.97 25.23 7.24
N LYS A 96 12.63 25.33 7.30
CA LYS A 96 11.79 24.59 8.25
C LYS A 96 11.13 23.35 7.67
N GLY A 97 11.20 23.15 6.36
CA GLY A 97 10.57 22.01 5.68
C GLY A 97 9.96 22.38 4.34
N PHE A 98 9.00 21.59 3.87
CA PHE A 98 8.35 21.80 2.58
C PHE A 98 6.83 21.60 2.66
N THR A 99 6.13 22.17 1.69
CA THR A 99 4.71 21.97 1.44
C THR A 99 4.47 21.78 -0.04
N VAL A 100 3.57 20.87 -0.39
CA VAL A 100 3.10 20.60 -1.73
C VAL A 100 1.62 21.00 -1.77
N ARG A 101 1.27 21.89 -2.68
CA ARG A 101 -0.09 22.41 -2.84
C ARG A 101 -0.59 22.23 -4.26
N ALA A 102 -1.90 22.04 -4.36
CA ALA A 102 -2.60 21.87 -5.63
C ALA A 102 -1.93 20.83 -6.54
N ALA A 103 -1.41 19.75 -5.95
CA ALA A 103 -0.76 18.73 -6.74
C ALA A 103 -1.80 17.77 -7.35
N GLN A 104 -1.59 17.46 -8.62
CA GLN A 104 -2.40 16.54 -9.39
C GLN A 104 -1.49 15.60 -10.17
N ALA A 105 -1.87 14.35 -10.29
CA ALA A 105 -1.14 13.36 -11.09
C ALA A 105 -2.10 12.30 -11.61
N ARG A 106 -1.59 11.41 -12.48
CA ARG A 106 -2.23 10.16 -12.84
C ARG A 106 -1.62 9.03 -12.02
N LEU A 107 -2.47 8.29 -11.32
CA LEU A 107 -2.10 7.19 -10.44
C LEU A 107 -3.14 6.08 -10.59
N LEU A 108 -2.71 4.82 -10.69
CA LEU A 108 -3.61 3.66 -10.82
C LEU A 108 -4.65 3.81 -11.94
N GLY A 109 -4.23 4.41 -13.07
CA GLY A 109 -5.07 4.62 -14.25
C GLY A 109 -6.06 5.78 -14.18
N GLY A 110 -6.21 6.46 -13.03
CA GLY A 110 -7.10 7.61 -12.86
C GLY A 110 -6.36 8.87 -12.37
N GLU A 111 -7.09 9.97 -12.21
CA GLU A 111 -6.54 11.21 -11.66
C GLU A 111 -6.53 11.18 -10.12
N VAL A 112 -5.47 11.68 -9.52
CA VAL A 112 -5.35 11.90 -8.09
C VAL A 112 -5.00 13.36 -7.83
N ARG A 113 -5.69 13.97 -6.87
CA ARG A 113 -5.35 15.27 -6.30
C ARG A 113 -4.83 15.06 -4.90
N PHE A 114 -3.69 15.65 -4.59
CA PHE A 114 -3.05 15.50 -3.30
C PHE A 114 -2.36 16.79 -2.86
N GLU A 115 -2.11 16.85 -1.57
CA GLU A 115 -1.34 17.90 -0.92
C GLU A 115 -0.64 17.30 0.29
N GLY A 116 0.37 18.01 0.79
CA GLY A 116 1.11 17.53 1.93
C GLY A 116 2.32 18.38 2.22
N GLY A 117 3.23 17.84 3.02
CA GLY A 117 4.42 18.53 3.45
C GLY A 117 4.99 17.97 4.73
N MET A 118 5.96 18.70 5.27
CA MET A 118 6.46 18.50 6.61
C MET A 118 5.55 19.22 7.61
N GLN A 119 4.98 18.45 8.53
CA GLN A 119 4.20 18.98 9.64
C GLN A 119 4.56 18.27 10.94
N PRO A 120 4.53 18.95 12.10
CA PRO A 120 4.66 18.28 13.38
C PRO A 120 3.53 17.27 13.56
N ASP A 121 3.86 16.06 14.01
CA ASP A 121 2.88 15.08 14.45
C ASP A 121 2.32 15.44 15.84
N ALA A 122 1.46 14.57 16.38
CA ALA A 122 0.86 14.77 17.70
C ALA A 122 1.88 14.83 18.85
N GLU A 123 3.09 14.30 18.64
CA GLU A 123 4.20 14.27 19.58
C GLU A 123 5.16 15.46 19.36
N GLY A 124 4.87 16.34 18.40
CA GLY A 124 5.67 17.51 18.05
C GLY A 124 6.87 17.19 17.15
N VAL A 125 7.01 15.94 16.69
CA VAL A 125 8.09 15.52 15.79
C VAL A 125 7.69 15.89 14.36
N THR A 126 8.58 16.59 13.66
CA THR A 126 8.31 16.96 12.26
C THR A 126 8.33 15.72 11.39
N THR A 127 7.18 15.38 10.80
CA THR A 127 6.98 14.21 9.93
C THR A 127 6.47 14.65 8.57
N VAL A 128 6.74 13.82 7.56
CA VAL A 128 6.20 14.03 6.22
C VAL A 128 4.82 13.39 6.16
N GLN A 129 3.82 14.17 5.76
CA GLN A 129 2.44 13.70 5.61
C GLN A 129 1.83 14.22 4.32
N PHE A 130 1.08 13.35 3.66
CA PHE A 130 0.31 13.64 2.45
C PHE A 130 -1.12 13.13 2.62
N ARG A 131 -2.06 13.87 2.04
CA ARG A 131 -3.44 13.47 1.90
C ARG A 131 -3.91 13.69 0.48
N GLY A 132 -4.79 12.83 0.00
CA GLY A 132 -5.29 12.92 -1.36
C GLY A 132 -6.58 12.19 -1.59
N GLN A 133 -7.20 12.50 -2.72
CA GLN A 133 -8.38 11.85 -3.24
C GLN A 133 -8.19 11.60 -4.73
N GLY A 134 -8.58 10.43 -5.19
CA GLY A 134 -8.38 10.04 -6.58
C GLY A 134 -9.36 8.98 -7.04
N GLU A 135 -9.18 8.58 -8.29
CA GLU A 135 -9.91 7.50 -8.94
C GLU A 135 -8.92 6.37 -9.29
N ALA A 136 -9.24 5.14 -8.92
CA ALA A 136 -8.48 3.96 -9.33
C ALA A 136 -9.28 3.18 -10.38
N ARG A 137 -8.65 2.82 -11.49
CA ARG A 137 -9.25 2.02 -12.57
C ARG A 137 -8.80 0.57 -12.48
N ALA A 138 -9.65 -0.37 -12.89
CA ALA A 138 -9.31 -1.79 -12.87
C ALA A 138 -7.99 -2.10 -13.59
N GLU A 139 -7.83 -1.56 -14.81
CA GLU A 139 -6.61 -1.67 -15.62
C GLU A 139 -5.39 -1.12 -14.90
N GLY A 140 -5.52 0.07 -14.30
CA GLY A 140 -4.41 0.70 -13.58
C GLY A 140 -4.02 -0.03 -12.29
N LEU A 141 -4.96 -0.69 -11.61
CA LEU A 141 -4.68 -1.57 -10.46
C LEU A 141 -4.01 -2.88 -10.87
N HIS A 142 -4.35 -3.38 -12.06
CA HIS A 142 -3.70 -4.52 -12.66
C HIS A 142 -2.23 -4.22 -13.01
N ASP A 143 -1.97 -3.06 -13.61
CA ASP A 143 -0.63 -2.67 -14.06
C ASP A 143 0.25 -2.08 -12.94
N ALA A 144 -0.32 -1.81 -11.76
CA ALA A 144 0.36 -1.15 -10.65
C ALA A 144 1.54 -1.91 -10.05
N GLY A 145 1.72 -3.18 -10.37
CA GLY A 145 2.84 -3.98 -9.86
C GLY A 145 2.75 -4.30 -8.37
N LEU A 146 1.54 -4.34 -7.78
CA LEU A 146 1.29 -4.65 -6.36
C LEU A 146 1.42 -6.17 -6.04
N GLY A 147 2.34 -6.85 -6.72
CA GLY A 147 2.56 -8.29 -6.57
C GLY A 147 1.39 -9.14 -7.06
N ALA A 148 1.06 -10.19 -6.30
CA ALA A 148 -0.01 -11.13 -6.67
C ALA A 148 -1.41 -10.49 -6.65
N VAL A 149 -1.61 -9.43 -5.86
CA VAL A 149 -2.91 -8.75 -5.73
C VAL A 149 -3.28 -8.01 -7.02
N SER A 150 -2.31 -7.39 -7.71
CA SER A 150 -2.54 -6.77 -9.02
C SER A 150 -3.14 -7.74 -10.04
N ARG A 151 -2.74 -9.02 -9.99
CA ARG A 151 -3.30 -10.04 -10.90
C ARG A 151 -4.76 -10.37 -10.63
N LEU A 152 -5.28 -10.12 -9.41
CA LEU A 152 -6.71 -10.30 -9.13
C LEU A 152 -7.58 -9.28 -9.87
N PHE A 153 -7.06 -8.09 -10.13
CA PHE A 153 -7.77 -7.02 -10.84
C PHE A 153 -7.96 -7.28 -12.34
N GLN A 154 -7.40 -8.37 -12.90
CA GLN A 154 -7.77 -8.83 -14.24
C GLN A 154 -9.26 -9.22 -14.34
N ASN A 155 -9.88 -9.56 -13.20
CA ASN A 155 -11.31 -9.85 -13.09
C ASN A 155 -12.11 -8.62 -12.66
N ALA A 156 -11.53 -7.43 -12.66
CA ALA A 156 -12.20 -6.19 -12.30
C ALA A 156 -12.47 -5.33 -13.54
N THR A 157 -13.53 -4.54 -13.49
CA THR A 157 -13.86 -3.55 -14.54
C THR A 157 -14.41 -2.28 -13.92
N GLY A 158 -14.28 -1.16 -14.63
CA GLY A 158 -14.72 0.15 -14.16
C GLY A 158 -13.69 0.85 -13.28
N SER A 159 -14.17 1.75 -12.42
CA SER A 159 -13.33 2.58 -11.58
C SER A 159 -14.01 2.94 -10.26
N THR A 160 -13.24 3.28 -9.24
CA THR A 160 -13.75 3.68 -7.93
C THR A 160 -12.97 4.86 -7.37
N SER A 161 -13.66 5.75 -6.67
CA SER A 161 -13.00 6.82 -5.90
C SER A 161 -12.36 6.26 -4.64
N TYR A 162 -11.21 6.81 -4.24
CA TYR A 162 -10.57 6.52 -2.97
C TYR A 162 -10.01 7.78 -2.32
N THR A 163 -9.86 7.74 -1.01
CA THR A 163 -9.04 8.71 -0.27
C THR A 163 -7.80 8.00 0.26
N LEU A 164 -6.70 8.75 0.33
CA LEU A 164 -5.38 8.27 0.73
C LEU A 164 -4.80 9.22 1.76
N GLN A 165 -4.22 8.66 2.81
CA GLN A 165 -3.30 9.34 3.71
C GLN A 165 -1.98 8.57 3.69
N LEU A 166 -0.87 9.30 3.59
CA LEU A 166 0.48 8.75 3.56
C LEU A 166 1.32 9.54 4.56
N GLY A 167 1.85 8.85 5.57
CA GLY A 167 2.82 9.35 6.51
C GLY A 167 4.12 8.57 6.44
N PHE A 168 5.13 9.02 7.19
CA PHE A 168 6.38 8.29 7.34
C PHE A 168 6.77 8.24 8.82
N LYS A 169 7.09 7.04 9.31
CA LYS A 169 7.49 6.80 10.69
C LYS A 169 8.62 5.77 10.74
N GLY A 170 9.70 6.08 11.46
CA GLY A 170 10.88 5.20 11.55
C GLY A 170 11.49 4.81 10.20
N GLY A 171 11.42 5.70 9.20
CA GLY A 171 11.89 5.46 7.83
C GLY A 171 10.97 4.61 6.95
N GLN A 172 9.80 4.20 7.45
CA GLN A 172 8.82 3.39 6.73
C GLN A 172 7.55 4.21 6.41
N PRO A 173 6.89 3.95 5.27
CA PRO A 173 5.63 4.60 4.93
C PRO A 173 4.48 4.01 5.75
N GLU A 174 3.64 4.87 6.31
CA GLU A 174 2.34 4.52 6.87
C GLU A 174 1.25 4.96 5.89
N VAL A 175 0.45 4.03 5.41
CA VAL A 175 -0.55 4.28 4.37
C VAL A 175 -1.92 3.93 4.89
N GLN A 176 -2.89 4.81 4.67
CA GLN A 176 -4.30 4.53 4.87
C GLN A 176 -5.07 4.84 3.59
N VAL A 177 -5.79 3.86 3.08
CA VAL A 177 -6.65 4.01 1.90
C VAL A 177 -8.08 3.63 2.28
N THR A 178 -9.04 4.47 1.90
CA THR A 178 -10.47 4.15 2.03
C THR A 178 -11.20 4.34 0.71
N SER A 179 -12.14 3.44 0.42
CA SER A 179 -13.00 3.49 -0.77
C SER A 179 -14.35 2.86 -0.44
N ASN A 180 -15.41 3.23 -1.15
CA ASN A 180 -16.69 2.52 -1.10
C ASN A 180 -16.85 1.48 -2.24
N LEU A 181 -15.80 1.32 -3.07
CA LEU A 181 -15.75 0.44 -4.25
C LEU A 181 -16.86 0.66 -5.28
N GLN A 182 -17.66 1.72 -5.16
CA GLN A 182 -18.75 2.00 -6.08
C GLN A 182 -18.18 2.37 -7.46
N GLY A 183 -18.78 1.84 -8.53
CA GLY A 183 -18.30 1.95 -9.91
C GLY A 183 -17.31 0.86 -10.32
N MET A 184 -16.71 0.14 -9.36
CA MET A 184 -15.83 -1.01 -9.63
C MET A 184 -16.63 -2.31 -9.56
N ALA A 185 -16.70 -3.05 -10.66
CA ALA A 185 -17.22 -4.41 -10.67
C ALA A 185 -16.08 -5.42 -10.44
N LEU A 186 -16.33 -6.43 -9.62
CA LEU A 186 -15.41 -7.53 -9.32
C LEU A 186 -16.07 -8.84 -9.73
N ASN A 187 -15.57 -9.45 -10.80
CA ASN A 187 -16.01 -10.74 -11.32
C ASN A 187 -15.23 -11.88 -10.67
N LEU A 188 -15.19 -11.88 -9.33
CA LEU A 188 -14.58 -12.92 -8.52
C LEU A 188 -15.64 -13.91 -8.04
N PRO A 189 -15.27 -15.14 -7.64
CA PRO A 189 -16.21 -16.05 -6.99
C PRO A 189 -16.76 -15.46 -5.68
N ALA A 190 -17.91 -15.97 -5.23
CA ALA A 190 -18.47 -15.58 -3.94
C ALA A 190 -17.45 -15.87 -2.81
N PRO A 191 -17.33 -14.97 -1.81
CA PRO A 191 -18.15 -13.79 -1.54
C PRO A 191 -17.63 -12.48 -2.16
N LEU A 192 -16.52 -12.50 -2.93
CA LEU A 192 -15.90 -11.27 -3.44
C LEU A 192 -16.55 -10.74 -4.73
N ALA A 193 -17.52 -11.46 -5.28
CA ALA A 193 -18.32 -11.00 -6.41
C ALA A 193 -19.02 -9.69 -6.07
N LYS A 194 -18.92 -8.69 -6.94
CA LYS A 194 -19.51 -7.37 -6.72
C LYS A 194 -19.89 -6.73 -8.06
N THR A 195 -21.11 -6.20 -8.19
CA THR A 195 -21.49 -5.39 -9.37
C THR A 195 -20.96 -3.95 -9.25
N ALA A 196 -20.95 -3.19 -10.34
CA ALA A 196 -20.47 -1.81 -10.32
C ALA A 196 -21.36 -0.90 -9.44
N GLU A 197 -22.66 -1.15 -9.39
CA GLU A 197 -23.65 -0.35 -8.67
C GLU A 197 -23.56 -0.55 -7.15
N ALA A 198 -23.15 -1.74 -6.70
CA ALA A 198 -23.03 -2.06 -5.29
C ALA A 198 -21.95 -1.19 -4.60
N SER A 199 -22.20 -0.79 -3.37
CA SER A 199 -21.23 -0.09 -2.52
C SER A 199 -20.73 -1.02 -1.43
N VAL A 200 -19.43 -1.31 -1.43
CA VAL A 200 -18.77 -2.18 -0.45
C VAL A 200 -17.58 -1.41 0.13
N PRO A 201 -17.64 -0.97 1.40
CA PRO A 201 -16.52 -0.26 2.01
C PRO A 201 -15.25 -1.10 1.97
N LEU A 202 -14.15 -0.46 1.60
CA LEU A 202 -12.80 -0.99 1.62
C LEU A 202 -11.94 -0.04 2.44
N ARG A 203 -11.21 -0.59 3.40
CA ARG A 203 -10.17 0.10 4.15
C ARG A 203 -8.90 -0.72 4.14
N TYR A 204 -7.82 -0.09 3.73
CA TYR A 204 -6.47 -0.63 3.86
C TYR A 204 -5.68 0.31 4.78
N GLU A 205 -4.87 -0.26 5.67
CA GLU A 205 -3.97 0.49 6.52
C GLU A 205 -2.68 -0.30 6.76
N ASN A 206 -1.54 0.38 6.76
CA ASN A 206 -0.34 -0.13 7.41
C ASN A 206 0.25 0.93 8.35
N ARG A 207 0.66 0.51 9.54
CA ARG A 207 1.17 1.38 10.60
C ARG A 207 2.36 0.74 11.31
N VAL A 208 3.38 1.54 11.61
CA VAL A 208 4.55 1.10 12.38
C VAL A 208 4.14 0.85 13.82
N LEU A 209 4.53 -0.29 14.37
CA LEU A 209 4.26 -0.67 15.75
C LEU A 209 5.44 -0.38 16.68
N ASP A 210 6.65 -0.67 16.23
CA ASP A 210 7.87 -0.54 17.05
C ASP A 210 9.01 0.13 16.27
N ILE A 211 9.82 0.93 16.98
CA ILE A 211 10.97 1.66 16.45
C ILE A 211 12.16 1.41 17.38
N VAL A 212 13.27 0.91 16.84
CA VAL A 212 14.50 0.69 17.58
C VAL A 212 15.65 1.37 16.87
N GLY A 213 16.35 2.27 17.58
CA GLY A 213 17.47 3.03 17.01
C GLY A 213 17.06 3.96 15.86
N GLY A 214 15.83 4.49 15.89
CA GLY A 214 15.29 5.38 14.86
C GLY A 214 14.75 4.68 13.60
N ALA A 215 14.89 3.36 13.50
CA ALA A 215 14.35 2.55 12.41
C ALA A 215 13.16 1.70 12.87
N ALA A 216 12.10 1.67 12.05
CA ALA A 216 10.95 0.80 12.29
C ALA A 216 11.38 -0.68 12.29
N ARG A 217 10.95 -1.42 13.30
CA ARG A 217 11.22 -2.86 13.45
C ARG A 217 10.05 -3.71 13.07
N THR A 218 8.84 -3.29 13.46
CA THR A 218 7.63 -4.01 13.15
C THR A 218 6.54 -3.08 12.68
N ASP A 219 5.65 -3.62 11.85
CA ASP A 219 4.43 -2.93 11.47
C ASP A 219 3.22 -3.86 11.54
N GLN A 220 2.05 -3.24 11.42
CA GLN A 220 0.78 -3.91 11.28
C GLN A 220 0.11 -3.50 9.99
N LEU A 221 -0.29 -4.48 9.19
CA LEU A 221 -1.10 -4.30 8.00
C LEU A 221 -2.52 -4.77 8.30
N VAL A 222 -3.53 -3.97 7.95
CA VAL A 222 -4.95 -4.30 8.07
C VAL A 222 -5.64 -4.03 6.73
N LEU A 223 -6.41 -4.99 6.24
CA LEU A 223 -7.33 -4.83 5.11
C LEU A 223 -8.72 -5.26 5.55
N GLN A 224 -9.72 -4.44 5.28
CA GLN A 224 -11.12 -4.70 5.61
C GLN A 224 -11.98 -4.38 4.38
N MET A 225 -12.84 -5.31 4.01
CA MET A 225 -13.83 -5.17 2.97
C MET A 225 -15.20 -5.58 3.51
N GLY A 226 -16.22 -4.77 3.23
CA GLY A 226 -17.56 -4.93 3.77
C GLY A 226 -17.83 -4.02 4.97
N THR A 227 -19.03 -4.16 5.53
CA THR A 227 -19.42 -3.43 6.74
C THR A 227 -19.30 -4.34 7.96
N ALA A 228 -19.39 -3.79 9.16
CA ALA A 228 -19.45 -4.58 10.38
C ALA A 228 -20.65 -5.56 10.40
N LEU A 229 -21.76 -5.22 9.72
CA LEU A 229 -22.96 -6.04 9.65
C LEU A 229 -22.96 -7.03 8.47
N ALA A 230 -22.12 -6.78 7.46
CA ALA A 230 -21.94 -7.64 6.30
C ALA A 230 -20.44 -7.69 5.95
N PRO A 231 -19.63 -8.38 6.79
CA PRO A 231 -18.20 -8.48 6.54
C PRO A 231 -17.95 -9.39 5.34
N VAL A 232 -17.00 -8.99 4.49
CA VAL A 232 -16.65 -9.76 3.29
C VAL A 232 -15.26 -10.37 3.45
N LEU A 233 -14.26 -9.54 3.75
CA LEU A 233 -12.87 -9.95 3.93
C LEU A 233 -12.24 -9.07 5.01
N ALA A 234 -11.57 -9.70 5.98
CA ALA A 234 -10.68 -9.03 6.90
C ALA A 234 -9.32 -9.73 6.87
N VAL A 235 -8.24 -8.97 6.79
CA VAL A 235 -6.87 -9.46 6.81
C VAL A 235 -6.09 -8.60 7.78
N GLN A 236 -5.27 -9.23 8.61
CA GLN A 236 -4.38 -8.56 9.53
C GLN A 236 -3.04 -9.28 9.58
N TYR A 237 -1.94 -8.56 9.44
CA TYR A 237 -0.59 -9.11 9.59
C TYR A 237 0.22 -8.21 10.52
N GLU A 238 1.07 -8.83 11.34
CA GLU A 238 2.20 -8.17 11.97
C GLU A 238 3.48 -8.68 11.32
N ARG A 239 4.34 -7.74 10.92
CA ARG A 239 5.53 -8.05 10.11
C ARG A 239 6.79 -7.48 10.74
N ASP A 240 7.89 -8.19 10.50
CA ASP A 240 9.25 -7.76 10.77
C ASP A 240 9.77 -6.98 9.55
N LEU A 241 10.23 -5.76 9.79
CA LEU A 241 10.74 -4.81 8.80
C LEU A 241 12.27 -4.68 8.85
N SER A 242 12.97 -5.51 9.63
CA SER A 242 14.43 -5.44 9.77
C SER A 242 15.20 -5.94 8.54
N GLY A 243 14.56 -6.73 7.68
CA GLY A 243 15.13 -7.26 6.44
C GLY A 243 14.88 -6.38 5.21
N ALA A 244 15.35 -6.85 4.05
CA ALA A 244 15.12 -6.18 2.77
C ALA A 244 13.65 -6.24 2.32
N GLU A 245 12.91 -7.27 2.72
CA GLU A 245 11.48 -7.44 2.48
C GLU A 245 10.74 -7.67 3.81
N PRO A 246 9.52 -7.15 3.98
CA PRO A 246 8.71 -7.42 5.17
C PRO A 246 8.40 -8.91 5.34
N ARG A 247 8.76 -9.49 6.48
CA ARG A 247 8.47 -10.90 6.82
C ARG A 247 7.29 -10.97 7.79
N VAL A 248 6.25 -11.73 7.45
CA VAL A 248 5.11 -11.98 8.34
C VAL A 248 5.59 -12.74 9.58
N LEU A 249 5.29 -12.20 10.76
CA LEU A 249 5.52 -12.85 12.06
C LEU A 249 4.27 -13.65 12.45
N ARG A 250 3.12 -12.97 12.39
CA ARG A 250 1.81 -13.57 12.62
C ARG A 250 0.75 -12.84 11.81
N GLY A 251 -0.34 -13.54 11.51
CA GLY A 251 -1.47 -12.92 10.84
C GLY A 251 -2.73 -13.74 10.87
N GLY A 252 -3.79 -13.09 10.43
CA GLY A 252 -5.12 -13.62 10.40
C GLY A 252 -5.83 -13.21 9.12
N ILE A 253 -6.59 -14.14 8.55
CA ILE A 253 -7.51 -13.92 7.44
C ILE A 253 -8.89 -14.38 7.88
N ALA A 254 -9.90 -13.54 7.70
CA ALA A 254 -11.29 -13.82 7.98
C ALA A 254 -12.13 -13.53 6.74
N VAL A 255 -12.98 -14.47 6.33
CA VAL A 255 -13.86 -14.34 5.17
C VAL A 255 -15.29 -14.62 5.62
N GLY A 256 -16.20 -13.66 5.36
CA GLY A 256 -17.57 -13.70 5.89
C GLY A 256 -17.66 -13.52 7.42
N LEU A 257 -16.56 -13.14 8.07
CA LEU A 257 -16.42 -12.95 9.51
C LEU A 257 -15.85 -11.57 9.82
N ARG A 258 -16.10 -11.09 11.03
CA ARG A 258 -15.63 -9.76 11.44
C ARG A 258 -14.13 -9.78 11.76
N VAL A 259 -13.48 -8.61 11.74
CA VAL A 259 -12.04 -8.51 11.99
C VAL A 259 -11.65 -9.01 13.39
N ASP A 260 -12.49 -8.80 14.40
CA ASP A 260 -12.30 -9.27 15.77
C ASP A 260 -12.43 -10.80 15.91
N GLU A 261 -12.96 -11.48 14.89
CA GLU A 261 -13.04 -12.93 14.79
C GLU A 261 -11.91 -13.52 13.93
N THR A 262 -10.97 -12.68 13.50
CA THR A 262 -9.80 -13.09 12.73
C THR A 262 -8.81 -13.79 13.66
N PRO A 263 -8.45 -15.07 13.40
CA PRO A 263 -7.50 -15.76 14.26
C PRO A 263 -6.13 -15.08 14.20
N MET A 264 -5.56 -14.75 15.36
CA MET A 264 -4.22 -14.21 15.47
C MET A 264 -3.31 -15.21 16.21
N PRO A 265 -2.77 -16.23 15.52
CA PRO A 265 -1.90 -17.22 16.14
C PRO A 265 -0.61 -16.57 16.68
N ALA A 266 0.10 -17.30 17.54
CA ALA A 266 1.38 -16.82 18.08
C ALA A 266 2.46 -16.69 16.98
N ASP A 267 2.40 -17.54 15.95
CA ASP A 267 3.27 -17.52 14.78
C ASP A 267 2.49 -18.02 13.55
N GLY A 268 2.86 -17.54 12.36
CA GLY A 268 2.25 -17.94 11.10
C GLY A 268 0.89 -17.27 10.84
N VAL A 269 0.10 -17.81 9.92
CA VAL A 269 -1.13 -17.17 9.45
C VAL A 269 -2.32 -18.10 9.66
N GLY A 270 -3.30 -17.66 10.44
CA GLY A 270 -4.58 -18.35 10.57
C GLY A 270 -5.59 -17.85 9.55
N ALA A 271 -6.40 -18.74 8.99
CA ALA A 271 -7.55 -18.37 8.17
C ALA A 271 -8.84 -18.97 8.74
N ASN A 272 -9.88 -18.15 8.84
CA ASN A 272 -11.22 -18.58 9.23
C ASN A 272 -12.23 -18.11 8.17
N VAL A 273 -12.95 -19.04 7.58
CA VAL A 273 -13.89 -18.79 6.49
C VAL A 273 -15.26 -19.26 6.94
N GLN A 274 -16.25 -18.38 6.92
CA GLN A 274 -17.64 -18.73 7.18
C GLN A 274 -18.53 -18.18 6.07
N LEU A 275 -19.12 -19.07 5.29
CA LEU A 275 -19.89 -18.71 4.09
C LEU A 275 -21.12 -19.57 3.93
N ASP A 276 -22.18 -19.03 3.33
CA ASP A 276 -23.33 -19.86 2.95
C ASP A 276 -22.97 -20.82 1.81
N ARG A 277 -22.20 -20.33 0.84
CA ARG A 277 -21.76 -21.10 -0.33
C ARG A 277 -20.30 -20.84 -0.65
N LEU A 278 -19.54 -21.91 -0.84
CA LEU A 278 -18.15 -21.87 -1.26
C LEU A 278 -17.94 -22.78 -2.48
N ASP A 279 -17.48 -22.20 -3.59
CA ASP A 279 -17.07 -22.93 -4.78
C ASP A 279 -15.55 -22.98 -4.85
N VAL A 280 -14.97 -24.12 -4.44
CA VAL A 280 -13.53 -24.33 -4.36
C VAL A 280 -12.92 -24.33 -5.77
N ASP A 281 -13.61 -24.95 -6.72
CA ASP A 281 -13.14 -25.08 -8.11
C ASP A 281 -13.04 -23.69 -8.78
N ALA A 282 -13.98 -22.79 -8.47
CA ALA A 282 -13.93 -21.40 -8.93
C ALA A 282 -12.76 -20.62 -8.33
N TRP A 283 -12.51 -20.76 -7.03
CA TRP A 283 -11.39 -20.10 -6.37
C TRP A 283 -10.03 -20.61 -6.84
N GLU A 284 -9.89 -21.92 -7.10
CA GLU A 284 -8.67 -22.50 -7.64
C GLU A 284 -8.32 -21.94 -9.02
N ARG A 285 -9.31 -21.75 -9.89
CA ARG A 285 -9.11 -21.12 -11.21
C ARG A 285 -8.59 -19.69 -11.07
N VAL A 286 -9.16 -18.90 -10.16
CA VAL A 286 -8.69 -17.53 -9.90
C VAL A 286 -7.27 -17.53 -9.33
N PHE A 287 -7.00 -18.39 -8.34
CA PHE A 287 -5.67 -18.46 -7.72
C PHE A 287 -4.59 -18.90 -8.72
N LYS A 288 -4.87 -19.90 -9.55
CA LYS A 288 -3.97 -20.35 -10.62
C LYS A 288 -3.69 -19.23 -11.61
N ALA A 289 -4.71 -18.50 -12.04
CA ALA A 289 -4.53 -17.36 -12.94
C ALA A 289 -3.74 -16.22 -12.27
N ALA A 290 -3.97 -15.97 -10.97
CA ALA A 290 -3.35 -14.88 -10.24
C ALA A 290 -1.92 -15.16 -9.77
N THR A 291 -1.55 -16.41 -9.51
CA THR A 291 -0.23 -16.77 -8.95
C THR A 291 0.63 -17.58 -9.91
N GLY A 292 0.01 -18.31 -10.84
CA GLY A 292 0.67 -19.31 -11.68
C GLY A 292 0.96 -20.62 -10.94
N VAL A 293 0.51 -20.76 -9.68
CA VAL A 293 0.69 -21.96 -8.87
C VAL A 293 -0.59 -22.80 -8.92
N GLU A 294 -0.44 -24.09 -9.17
CA GLU A 294 -1.55 -25.05 -9.02
C GLU A 294 -1.70 -25.43 -7.56
N VAL A 295 -2.85 -25.09 -6.95
CA VAL A 295 -3.14 -25.32 -5.52
C VAL A 295 -3.03 -26.79 -5.13
N ARG A 296 -3.41 -27.70 -6.04
CA ARG A 296 -3.35 -29.16 -5.87
C ARG A 296 -2.18 -29.82 -6.62
N GLY A 297 -1.29 -29.02 -7.21
CA GLY A 297 -0.14 -29.52 -7.95
C GLY A 297 1.03 -29.87 -7.03
N SER A 298 1.81 -30.88 -7.41
CA SER A 298 3.04 -31.30 -6.69
C SER A 298 4.29 -30.48 -7.08
N ALA A 299 4.15 -29.52 -8.00
CA ALA A 299 5.27 -28.73 -8.49
C ALA A 299 5.70 -27.66 -7.47
N PRO A 300 7.02 -27.49 -7.22
CA PRO A 300 7.50 -26.46 -6.31
C PRO A 300 7.20 -25.06 -6.84
N PRO A 301 6.81 -24.10 -5.99
CA PRO A 301 6.59 -22.71 -6.39
C PRO A 301 7.88 -22.08 -6.93
N ARG A 302 7.79 -21.23 -7.97
CA ARG A 302 8.93 -20.41 -8.45
C ARG A 302 9.43 -19.51 -7.30
N ALA A 303 10.70 -19.09 -7.33
CA ALA A 303 11.32 -18.30 -6.26
C ALA A 303 10.54 -17.02 -5.86
N ALA A 304 9.94 -16.30 -6.82
CA ALA A 304 9.08 -15.14 -6.55
C ALA A 304 7.74 -15.50 -5.84
N ALA A 305 7.32 -16.75 -5.89
CA ALA A 305 6.19 -17.27 -5.13
C ALA A 305 6.59 -17.69 -3.71
N ALA A 306 7.88 -17.94 -3.44
CA ALA A 306 8.36 -18.35 -2.12
C ALA A 306 8.27 -17.22 -1.07
N SER A 307 8.57 -15.97 -1.43
CA SER A 307 8.38 -14.81 -0.54
C SER A 307 6.90 -14.59 -0.17
N ASN A 308 5.98 -14.96 -1.07
CA ASN A 308 4.54 -14.84 -0.84
C ASN A 308 3.95 -15.96 0.03
N LEU A 309 4.67 -17.07 0.23
CA LEU A 309 4.19 -18.20 1.06
C LEU A 309 3.99 -17.81 2.53
N GLY A 310 4.74 -16.80 3.03
CA GLY A 310 4.63 -16.30 4.39
C GLY A 310 3.31 -15.56 4.67
N TYR A 311 2.65 -15.05 3.63
CA TYR A 311 1.34 -14.41 3.74
C TYR A 311 0.18 -15.40 3.61
N LEU A 312 0.44 -16.62 3.14
CA LEU A 312 -0.57 -17.67 3.00
C LEU A 312 -0.84 -18.36 4.34
N PRO A 313 -2.09 -18.80 4.60
CA PRO A 313 -2.44 -19.51 5.81
C PRO A 313 -1.53 -20.72 6.10
N THR A 314 -1.11 -20.87 7.35
CA THR A 314 -0.52 -22.08 7.93
C THR A 314 -1.55 -22.90 8.69
N THR A 315 -2.66 -22.30 9.12
CA THR A 315 -3.84 -22.98 9.63
C THR A 315 -5.11 -22.45 8.96
N LEU A 316 -6.09 -23.31 8.74
CA LEU A 316 -7.33 -22.98 8.05
C LEU A 316 -8.51 -23.65 8.75
N ALA A 317 -9.56 -22.87 9.01
CA ALA A 317 -10.88 -23.35 9.37
C ALA A 317 -11.89 -22.84 8.34
N VAL A 318 -12.69 -23.74 7.77
CA VAL A 318 -13.76 -23.40 6.83
C VAL A 318 -15.07 -23.96 7.38
N ARG A 319 -16.09 -23.12 7.43
CA ARG A 319 -17.48 -23.52 7.65
C ARG A 319 -18.31 -23.03 6.48
N ALA A 320 -18.92 -23.97 5.77
CA ALA A 320 -19.79 -23.64 4.65
C ALA A 320 -21.12 -24.39 4.76
N SER A 321 -22.24 -23.69 4.61
CA SER A 321 -23.54 -24.39 4.51
C SER A 321 -23.58 -25.28 3.28
N GLN A 322 -22.95 -24.84 2.19
CA GLN A 322 -22.76 -25.61 0.97
C GLN A 322 -21.35 -25.40 0.40
N LEU A 323 -20.63 -26.48 0.12
CA LEU A 323 -19.32 -26.46 -0.51
C LEU A 323 -19.36 -27.25 -1.81
N THR A 324 -18.85 -26.68 -2.90
CA THR A 324 -18.68 -27.38 -4.18
C THR A 324 -17.20 -27.59 -4.47
N VAL A 325 -16.83 -28.83 -4.76
CA VAL A 325 -15.46 -29.25 -5.08
C VAL A 325 -15.48 -30.45 -6.04
N ASP A 326 -14.65 -30.40 -7.09
CA ASP A 326 -14.62 -31.36 -8.20
C ASP A 326 -16.01 -31.63 -8.80
N GLY A 327 -16.84 -30.57 -8.89
CA GLY A 327 -18.22 -30.65 -9.35
C GLY A 327 -19.20 -31.37 -8.41
N ARG A 328 -18.77 -31.77 -7.21
CA ARG A 328 -19.62 -32.38 -6.17
C ARG A 328 -20.00 -31.35 -5.13
N THR A 329 -21.24 -31.42 -4.66
CA THR A 329 -21.75 -30.52 -3.62
C THR A 329 -21.88 -31.28 -2.29
N PHE A 330 -21.36 -30.67 -1.24
CA PHE A 330 -21.41 -31.15 0.14
C PHE A 330 -22.16 -30.12 1.00
N ASN A 331 -22.96 -30.58 1.94
CA ASN A 331 -23.74 -29.73 2.82
C ASN A 331 -23.19 -29.74 4.25
N ARG A 332 -23.35 -28.60 4.94
CA ARG A 332 -22.89 -28.38 6.32
C ARG A 332 -21.43 -28.79 6.55
N VAL A 333 -20.54 -28.27 5.71
CA VAL A 333 -19.14 -28.66 5.70
C VAL A 333 -18.35 -27.89 6.74
N VAL A 334 -17.57 -28.63 7.53
CA VAL A 334 -16.54 -28.09 8.42
C VAL A 334 -15.19 -28.68 8.01
N VAL A 335 -14.26 -27.82 7.62
CA VAL A 335 -12.87 -28.20 7.32
C VAL A 335 -11.95 -27.57 8.33
N GLY A 336 -11.05 -28.36 8.90
CA GLY A 336 -9.93 -27.89 9.69
C GLY A 336 -8.63 -28.42 9.12
N GLY A 337 -7.65 -27.57 8.87
CA GLY A 337 -6.37 -27.99 8.30
C GLY A 337 -5.17 -27.16 8.73
N SER A 338 -4.00 -27.73 8.55
CA SER A 338 -2.71 -27.09 8.77
C SER A 338 -1.75 -27.38 7.62
N ARG A 339 -0.81 -26.44 7.40
CA ARG A 339 0.21 -26.51 6.36
C ARG A 339 1.60 -26.51 6.98
N GLU A 340 2.43 -27.44 6.55
CA GLU A 340 3.87 -27.48 6.83
C GLU A 340 4.63 -27.39 5.51
N GLY A 341 5.40 -26.30 5.33
CA GLY A 341 6.00 -25.98 4.02
C GLY A 341 4.91 -25.80 2.96
N THR A 342 4.85 -26.66 1.96
CA THR A 342 3.78 -26.67 0.93
C THR A 342 2.75 -27.78 1.15
N GLN A 343 2.93 -28.65 2.15
CA GLN A 343 2.06 -29.80 2.37
C GLN A 343 0.91 -29.44 3.30
N TRP A 344 -0.33 -29.74 2.88
CA TRP A 344 -1.53 -29.57 3.70
C TRP A 344 -1.96 -30.90 4.31
N ARG A 345 -2.39 -30.84 5.58
CA ARG A 345 -3.16 -31.88 6.26
C ARG A 345 -4.50 -31.28 6.64
N ALA A 346 -5.60 -31.91 6.26
CA ALA A 346 -6.94 -31.42 6.52
C ALA A 346 -7.86 -32.55 6.98
N ASN A 347 -8.74 -32.24 7.92
CA ASN A 347 -9.86 -33.06 8.33
C ASN A 347 -11.15 -32.39 7.83
N ILE A 348 -12.06 -33.19 7.29
CA ILE A 348 -13.31 -32.72 6.69
C ILE A 348 -14.46 -33.47 7.36
N ASP A 349 -15.44 -32.74 7.84
CA ASP A 349 -16.73 -33.23 8.30
C ASP A 349 -17.83 -32.65 7.40
N ALA A 350 -18.72 -33.51 6.91
CA ALA A 350 -19.83 -33.15 6.04
C ALA A 350 -20.95 -34.20 6.14
N ASP A 351 -22.19 -33.80 5.86
CA ASP A 351 -23.35 -34.70 5.94
C ASP A 351 -23.21 -35.93 5.06
N GLU A 352 -22.72 -35.75 3.84
CA GLU A 352 -22.55 -36.80 2.85
C GLU A 352 -21.36 -37.73 3.13
N LEU A 353 -20.50 -37.38 4.09
CA LEU A 353 -19.38 -38.23 4.55
C LEU A 353 -19.74 -39.03 5.81
N ASN A 354 -20.79 -38.60 6.52
CA ASN A 354 -21.23 -39.17 7.79
C ASN A 354 -22.48 -40.08 7.64
N GLY A 355 -22.98 -40.28 6.42
CA GLY A 355 -24.12 -41.16 6.09
C GLY A 355 -23.74 -42.27 5.12
#